data_AF-A0A8I1YB08-F1
#
_entry.id   AF-A0A8I1YB08-F1
#
_cell.length_a   1.000
_cell.length_b   1.000
_cell.length_c   1.000
_cell.angle_alpha   90.00
_cell.angle_beta   90.00
_cell.angle_gamma   90.00
#
_symmetry.space_group_name_H-M   'P 1'
#
loop_
_entity.id
_entity.type
_entity.pdbx_description
1 polymer ?
#
loop_
_entity_poly.entity_id
_entity_poly.type
_entity_poly.pdbx_seq_one_letter_code
_entity_poly.pdbx_strand_id
1 'polypeptide(L)'
;MSQVSFSCTEQEGKVARAIARRARALLLDHKVDRDVLDITMDIVATHCNGNPLRLDDLLAADDVNFLHDLGGIARHLNRETGKLGNHFSPRFSQRAAA
;
A
#
# COMPACT_ATOMS: atom_id res chain seq x y z
N MET A 1 3.11 -9.96 -20.97
CA MET A 1 3.09 -9.08 -19.79
C MET A 1 1.80 -9.36 -19.04
N SER A 2 1.85 -9.58 -17.72
CA SER A 2 0.63 -9.72 -16.91
C SER A 2 0.06 -8.33 -16.68
N GLN A 3 -1.23 -8.13 -16.97
CA GLN A 3 -1.93 -6.90 -16.63
C GLN A 3 -2.00 -6.76 -15.10
N VAL A 4 -1.86 -5.52 -14.57
CA VAL A 4 -2.02 -5.24 -13.14
C VAL A 4 -3.47 -5.51 -12.73
N SER A 5 -3.65 -6.32 -11.67
CA SER A 5 -4.95 -6.58 -11.08
C SER A 5 -5.32 -5.51 -10.04
N PHE A 6 -6.57 -5.05 -10.08
CA PHE A 6 -7.17 -4.22 -9.04
C PHE A 6 -8.40 -4.91 -8.41
N SER A 7 -8.41 -6.24 -8.46
CA SER A 7 -9.56 -7.08 -8.08
C SER A 7 -9.66 -7.29 -6.56
N CYS A 8 -9.63 -6.23 -5.77
CA CYS A 8 -9.94 -6.31 -4.34
C CYS A 8 -11.45 -6.23 -4.10
N THR A 9 -11.89 -6.67 -2.92
CA THR A 9 -13.28 -6.49 -2.48
C THR A 9 -13.60 -5.01 -2.25
N GLU A 10 -14.90 -4.68 -2.21
CA GLU A 10 -15.35 -3.32 -1.88
C GLU A 10 -14.84 -2.88 -0.49
N GLN A 11 -14.83 -3.80 0.47
CA GLN A 11 -14.36 -3.51 1.82
C GLN A 11 -12.85 -3.23 1.84
N GLU A 12 -12.03 -4.06 1.18
CA GLU A 12 -10.59 -3.82 1.06
C GLU A 12 -10.30 -2.48 0.36
N GLY A 13 -11.06 -2.14 -0.67
CA GLY A 13 -10.95 -0.84 -1.34
C GLY A 13 -11.28 0.34 -0.42
N LYS A 14 -12.29 0.21 0.44
CA LYS A 14 -12.61 1.21 1.48
C LYS A 14 -11.47 1.37 2.48
N VAL A 15 -10.90 0.27 2.95
CA VAL A 15 -9.76 0.29 3.89
C VAL A 15 -8.51 0.89 3.23
N ALA A 16 -8.20 0.52 1.98
CA ALA A 16 -7.08 1.09 1.22
C ALA A 16 -7.23 2.61 1.04
N ARG A 17 -8.44 3.10 0.76
CA ARG A 17 -8.71 4.55 0.70
C ARG A 17 -8.59 5.23 2.06
N ALA A 18 -8.95 4.57 3.15
CA ALA A 18 -8.74 5.10 4.50
C ALA A 18 -7.25 5.22 4.84
N ILE A 19 -6.46 4.20 4.51
CA ILE A 19 -4.98 4.22 4.60
C ILE A 19 -4.43 5.39 3.80
N ALA A 20 -4.87 5.56 2.55
CA ALA A 20 -4.41 6.65 1.68
C ALA A 20 -4.71 8.06 2.25
N ARG A 21 -5.89 8.26 2.84
CA ARG A 21 -6.23 9.53 3.50
C ARG A 21 -5.34 9.80 4.72
N ARG A 22 -5.12 8.78 5.56
CA ARG A 22 -4.19 8.88 6.71
C ARG A 22 -2.77 9.21 6.23
N ALA A 23 -2.31 8.54 5.18
CA ALA A 23 -1.00 8.79 4.57
C ALA A 23 -0.85 10.22 4.09
N ARG A 24 -1.83 10.73 3.34
CA ARG A 24 -1.80 12.12 2.87
C ARG A 24 -1.73 13.11 4.04
N ALA A 25 -2.51 12.90 5.10
CA ALA A 25 -2.47 13.77 6.27
C ALA A 25 -1.05 13.84 6.89
N LEU A 26 -0.39 12.70 7.09
CA LEU A 26 0.98 12.65 7.61
C LEU A 26 2.02 13.24 6.63
N LEU A 27 1.88 12.99 5.33
CA LEU A 27 2.81 13.49 4.32
C LEU A 27 2.73 15.01 4.15
N LEU A 28 1.57 15.61 4.35
CA LEU A 28 1.39 17.07 4.32
C LEU A 28 2.21 17.78 5.41
N ASP A 29 2.35 17.17 6.60
CA ASP A 29 3.22 17.70 7.66
C ASP A 29 4.69 17.73 7.23
N HIS A 30 5.06 16.86 6.30
CA HIS A 30 6.38 16.81 5.65
C HIS A 30 6.45 17.56 4.32
N LYS A 31 5.44 18.37 3.98
CA LYS A 31 5.35 19.14 2.72
C LYS A 31 5.36 18.29 1.46
N VAL A 32 4.89 17.05 1.55
CA VAL A 32 4.71 16.15 0.41
C VAL A 32 3.21 15.99 0.17
N ASP A 33 2.69 16.59 -0.90
CA ASP A 33 1.30 16.35 -1.32
C ASP A 33 1.26 15.23 -2.35
N ARG A 34 0.64 14.12 -1.96
CA ARG A 34 0.40 12.95 -2.80
C ARG A 34 -1.10 12.73 -2.86
N ASP A 35 -1.63 12.56 -4.07
CA ASP A 35 -3.07 12.38 -4.25
C ASP A 35 -3.56 11.09 -3.58
N VAL A 36 -4.76 11.15 -2.99
CA VAL A 36 -5.35 10.01 -2.28
C VAL A 36 -5.61 8.85 -3.24
N LEU A 37 -6.03 9.12 -4.48
CA LEU A 37 -6.26 8.08 -5.49
C LEU A 37 -4.95 7.39 -5.85
N ASP A 38 -3.86 8.14 -6.04
CA ASP A 38 -2.54 7.56 -6.34
C ASP A 38 -2.09 6.59 -5.24
N ILE A 39 -2.18 7.02 -3.98
CA ILE A 39 -1.80 6.17 -2.84
C ILE A 39 -2.73 4.96 -2.75
N THR A 40 -4.05 5.15 -2.96
CA THR A 40 -5.03 4.05 -2.96
C THR A 40 -4.68 3.01 -4.04
N MET A 41 -4.35 3.45 -5.25
CA MET A 41 -3.99 2.58 -6.36
C MET A 41 -2.67 1.85 -6.11
N ASP A 42 -1.67 2.50 -5.53
CA ASP A 42 -0.40 1.85 -5.15
C ASP A 42 -0.64 0.74 -4.10
N ILE A 43 -1.51 0.98 -3.11
CA ILE A 43 -1.88 -0.02 -2.08
C ILE A 43 -2.61 -1.21 -2.70
N VAL A 44 -3.64 -0.96 -3.52
CA VAL A 44 -4.43 -2.03 -4.17
C VAL A 44 -3.56 -2.81 -5.15
N ALA A 45 -2.72 -2.15 -5.94
CA ALA A 45 -1.79 -2.82 -6.83
C ALA A 45 -0.85 -3.74 -6.04
N THR A 46 -0.26 -3.26 -4.94
CA THR A 46 0.59 -4.10 -4.07
C THR A 46 -0.17 -5.31 -3.52
N HIS A 47 -1.36 -5.07 -2.98
CA HIS A 47 -2.19 -6.09 -2.33
C HIS A 47 -2.64 -7.18 -3.33
N CYS A 48 -3.05 -6.80 -4.53
CA CYS A 48 -3.63 -7.70 -5.53
C CYS A 48 -2.59 -8.37 -6.46
N ASN A 49 -1.31 -7.97 -6.40
CA ASN A 49 -0.30 -8.43 -7.36
C ASN A 49 0.96 -9.00 -6.67
N GLY A 50 0.75 -9.96 -5.78
CA GLY A 50 1.83 -10.80 -5.24
C GLY A 50 2.37 -10.39 -3.86
N ASN A 51 1.84 -9.34 -3.25
CA ASN A 51 2.10 -9.03 -1.85
C ASN A 51 0.81 -8.64 -1.10
N PRO A 52 -0.08 -9.61 -0.81
CA PRO A 52 -1.27 -9.35 -0.01
C PRO A 52 -0.92 -8.67 1.32
N LEU A 53 -1.66 -7.64 1.68
CA LEU A 53 -1.45 -6.82 2.87
C LEU A 53 -2.50 -7.13 3.94
N ARG A 54 -2.10 -7.05 5.21
CA ARG A 54 -3.00 -6.99 6.36
C ARG A 54 -3.51 -5.56 6.48
N LEU A 55 -4.49 -5.20 5.65
CA LEU A 55 -4.93 -3.81 5.46
C LEU A 55 -5.42 -3.17 6.75
N ASP A 56 -6.19 -3.88 7.57
CA ASP A 56 -6.68 -3.35 8.84
C ASP A 56 -5.54 -3.13 9.85
N ASP A 57 -4.59 -4.06 9.94
CA ASP A 57 -3.39 -3.92 10.79
C ASP A 57 -2.52 -2.74 10.32
N LEU A 58 -2.34 -2.58 9.01
CA LEU A 58 -1.62 -1.44 8.44
C LEU A 58 -2.34 -0.14 8.77
N LEU A 59 -3.67 -0.07 8.64
CA LEU A 59 -4.44 1.12 8.99
C LEU A 59 -4.32 1.47 10.48
N ALA A 60 -4.17 0.48 11.36
CA ALA A 60 -4.04 0.65 12.81
C ALA A 60 -2.58 0.83 13.31
N ALA A 61 -1.58 0.66 12.44
CA ALA A 61 -0.17 0.73 12.80
C ALA A 61 0.23 2.09 13.40
N ASP A 62 1.27 2.14 14.25
CA ASP A 62 1.89 3.41 14.62
C ASP A 62 2.53 4.11 13.40
N ASP A 63 2.74 5.42 13.51
CA ASP A 63 3.17 6.25 12.37
C ASP A 63 4.51 5.82 11.76
N VAL A 64 5.44 5.28 12.57
CA VAL A 64 6.76 4.85 12.07
C VAL A 64 6.61 3.61 11.21
N ASN A 65 5.89 2.60 11.69
CA ASN A 65 5.63 1.38 10.93
C ASN A 65 4.76 1.65 9.69
N PHE A 66 3.78 2.54 9.84
CA PHE A 66 2.88 2.97 8.77
C PHE A 66 3.63 3.67 7.63
N LEU A 67 4.44 4.69 7.94
CA LEU A 67 5.19 5.45 6.94
C LEU A 67 6.30 4.63 6.29
N HIS A 68 6.92 3.70 7.02
CA HIS A 68 7.88 2.74 6.45
C HIS A 68 7.26 1.96 5.29
N ASP A 69 6.10 1.35 5.53
CA ASP A 69 5.45 0.50 4.54
C ASP A 69 4.95 1.29 3.34
N LEU A 70 4.29 2.44 3.56
CA LEU A 70 3.80 3.26 2.45
C LEU A 70 4.92 3.93 1.66
N GLY A 71 5.95 4.44 2.33
CA GLY A 71 7.12 5.01 1.68
C GLY A 71 7.87 3.96 0.85
N GLY A 72 8.00 2.75 1.40
CA GLY A 72 8.58 1.63 0.68
C GLY A 72 7.73 1.18 -0.52
N ILE A 73 6.41 1.04 -0.38
CA ILE A 73 5.51 0.74 -1.50
C ILE A 73 5.67 1.79 -2.61
N ALA A 74 5.59 3.08 -2.27
CA ALA A 74 5.71 4.16 -3.24
C ALA A 74 7.06 4.17 -3.98
N ARG A 75 8.13 3.69 -3.32
CA ARG A 75 9.49 3.61 -3.89
C ARG A 75 9.74 2.35 -4.71
N HIS A 76 9.14 1.23 -4.32
CA HIS A 76 9.50 -0.10 -4.81
C HIS A 76 8.44 -0.77 -5.70
N LEU A 77 7.23 -0.20 -5.77
CA LEU A 77 6.17 -0.70 -6.64
C LEU A 77 6.50 -0.46 -8.11
N ASN A 78 6.58 -1.54 -8.89
CA ASN A 78 6.53 -1.44 -10.34
C ASN A 78 5.06 -1.34 -10.78
N ARG A 79 4.63 -0.14 -11.19
CA ARG A 79 3.23 0.14 -11.59
C ARG A 79 2.78 -0.53 -12.88
N GLU A 80 3.68 -1.05 -13.70
CA GLU A 80 3.31 -1.84 -14.90
C GLU A 80 2.95 -3.29 -14.54
N THR A 81 3.45 -3.80 -13.40
CA THR A 81 3.27 -5.20 -12.98
C THR A 81 2.52 -5.36 -11.67
N GLY A 82 2.39 -4.30 -10.87
CA GLY A 82 1.84 -4.31 -9.51
C GLY A 82 2.74 -4.97 -8.46
N LYS A 83 3.93 -5.45 -8.84
CA LYS A 83 4.84 -6.17 -7.94
C LYS A 83 5.83 -5.23 -7.27
N LEU A 84 6.18 -5.54 -6.02
CA LEU A 84 7.27 -4.89 -5.31
C LEU A 84 8.63 -5.44 -5.79
N GLY A 85 9.56 -4.54 -6.07
CA GLY A 85 10.93 -4.87 -6.47
C GLY A 85 11.97 -4.65 -5.37
N ASN A 86 13.24 -4.85 -5.73
CA ASN A 86 14.42 -4.55 -4.89
C ASN A 86 14.39 -5.22 -3.50
N HIS A 87 13.81 -6.42 -3.39
CA HIS A 87 13.69 -7.18 -2.14
C HIS A 87 12.97 -6.46 -0.99
N PHE A 88 12.21 -5.40 -1.31
CA PHE A 88 11.40 -4.72 -0.32
C PHE A 88 10.15 -5.56 0.02
N SER A 89 9.86 -5.68 1.31
CA SER A 89 8.65 -6.31 1.82
C SER A 89 8.05 -5.48 2.95
N PRO A 90 6.79 -5.03 2.83
CA PRO A 90 6.06 -4.35 3.90
C PRO A 90 6.02 -5.18 5.18
N ARG A 91 6.13 -4.52 6.34
CA ARG A 91 5.97 -5.15 7.67
C ARG A 91 4.54 -5.70 7.87
N PHE A 92 3.57 -5.13 7.17
CA PHE A 92 2.19 -5.55 7.18
C PHE A 92 1.79 -6.42 5.99
N SER A 93 2.75 -7.03 5.29
CA SER A 93 2.45 -8.16 4.39
C SER A 93 1.75 -9.29 5.16
N GLN A 94 0.82 -9.99 4.50
CA GLN A 94 0.28 -11.24 5.01
C GLN A 94 1.42 -12.24 5.17
N ARG A 95 1.42 -12.98 6.27
CA ARG A 95 2.38 -14.06 6.46
C ARG A 95 2.01 -15.21 5.54
N ALA A 96 2.99 -15.80 4.87
CA ALA A 96 2.79 -17.10 4.25
C ALA A 96 2.33 -18.07 5.34
N ALA A 97 1.29 -18.86 5.07
CA ALA A 97 0.96 -20.00 5.92
C ALA A 97 2.20 -20.90 5.98
N ALA A 98 2.66 -21.20 7.19
CA ALA A 98 3.78 -22.11 7.43
C ALA A 98 3.41 -23.55 7.06
#